data_AF-A0AAN6JMT8-F1
#
_entry.id   AF-A0AAN6JMT8-F1
#
_cell.length_a   1.000
_cell.length_b   1.000
_cell.length_c   1.000
_cell.angle_alpha   90.00
_cell.angle_beta   90.00
_cell.angle_gamma   90.00
#
_symmetry.space_group_name_H-M   'P 1'
#
loop_
_entity.id
_entity.type
_entity.pdbx_description
1 polymer ?
#
loop_
_entity_poly.entity_id
_entity_poly.type
_entity_poly.pdbx_seq_one_letter_code
_entity_poly.pdbx_strand_id
1 'polypeptide(L)' 'VCELDLIFNFQKAYAILDELIMGGEMQESSKKSVLRVVSQSDTIEEAEQSEDSLARIGSRSG' A
#
# COMPACT_ATOMS: atom_id res chain seq x y z
N VAL A 1 4.09 -16.68 -8.90
CA VAL A 1 3.09 -16.48 -7.83
C VAL A 1 2.56 -17.83 -7.43
N CYS A 2 2.74 -18.22 -6.18
CA CYS A 2 2.10 -19.40 -5.58
C CYS A 2 1.18 -18.97 -4.42
N GLU A 3 0.42 -19.92 -3.88
CA GLU A 3 -0.49 -19.68 -2.74
C GLU A 3 0.20 -19.06 -1.52
N LEU A 4 1.45 -19.45 -1.23
CA LEU A 4 2.24 -18.88 -0.14
C LEU A 4 2.53 -17.39 -0.38
N ASP A 5 2.68 -16.94 -1.63
CA ASP A 5 2.91 -15.52 -1.92
C ASP A 5 1.71 -14.67 -1.51
N LEU A 6 0.49 -15.18 -1.72
CA LEU A 6 -0.75 -14.52 -1.29
C LEU A 6 -0.91 -14.53 0.23
N ILE A 7 -0.53 -15.63 0.89
CA ILE A 7 -0.60 -15.77 2.34
C ILE A 7 0.36 -14.79 3.03
N PHE A 8 1.63 -14.75 2.60
CA PHE A 8 2.64 -13.91 3.24
C PHE A 8 2.56 -12.44 2.84
N ASN A 9 1.97 -12.12 1.68
CA ASN A 9 1.85 -10.75 1.19
C ASN A 9 0.39 -10.31 1.03
N PHE A 10 -0.49 -10.72 1.96
CA PHE A 10 -1.92 -10.45 1.84
C PHE A 10 -2.25 -8.96 1.75
N GLN A 11 -1.57 -8.09 2.51
CA GLN A 11 -1.73 -6.63 2.47
C GLN A 11 -1.52 -6.09 1.05
N LYS A 12 -0.41 -6.48 0.42
CA LYS A 12 -0.09 -6.10 -0.96
C LYS A 12 -1.08 -6.67 -1.97
N ALA A 13 -1.57 -7.89 -1.75
CA ALA A 13 -2.59 -8.49 -2.58
C ALA A 13 -3.93 -7.73 -2.53
N TYR A 14 -4.35 -7.28 -1.34
CA TYR A 14 -5.54 -6.44 -1.17
C TYR A 14 -5.36 -5.06 -1.79
N ALA A 15 -4.21 -4.40 -1.59
CA ALA A 15 -3.93 -3.12 -2.24
C ALA A 15 -4.01 -3.22 -3.78
N ILE A 16 -3.52 -4.32 -4.37
CA ILE A 16 -3.66 -4.55 -5.82
C ILE A 16 -5.11 -4.84 -6.20
N LEU A 17 -5.86 -5.58 -5.38
CA LEU A 17 -7.26 -5.93 -5.64
C LEU A 17 -8.17 -4.71 -5.61
N ASP A 18 -7.97 -3.81 -4.64
CA ASP A 18 -8.78 -2.60 -4.47
C ASP A 18 -8.59 -1.62 -5.63
N GLU A 19 -7.41 -1.55 -6.24
CA GLU A 19 -7.18 -0.77 -7.45
C GLU A 19 -7.78 -1.42 -8.70
N LEU A 20 -7.90 -2.76 -8.70
CA LEU A 20 -8.46 -3.52 -9.82
C LEU A 20 -9.99 -3.47 -9.83
N ILE A 21 -10.63 -3.55 -8.66
CA ILE A 21 -12.08 -3.72 -8.49
C ILE A 21 -12.57 -2.86 -7.33
N MET A 22 -13.65 -2.12 -7.57
CA MET A 22 -14.34 -1.35 -6.53
C MET A 22 -15.84 -1.52 -6.65
N GLY A 23 -16.51 -1.79 -5.52
CA GLY A 23 -17.97 -1.96 -5.51
C GLY A 23 -18.47 -3.16 -6.32
N GLY A 24 -17.61 -4.16 -6.59
CA GLY A 24 -17.94 -5.32 -7.42
C GLY A 24 -17.77 -5.10 -8.93
N GLU A 25 -17.32 -3.92 -9.34
CA GLU A 25 -17.10 -3.56 -10.75
C GLU A 25 -15.60 -3.34 -11.02
N MET A 26 -15.19 -3.56 -12.28
CA MET A 26 -13.80 -3.32 -12.70
C MET A 26 -13.50 -1.82 -12.67
N GLN A 27 -12.48 -1.42 -11.91
CA GLN A 27 -12.05 -0.03 -11.79
C GLN A 27 -10.94 0.32 -12.78
N GLU A 28 -9.84 -0.45 -12.77
CA GLU A 28 -8.69 -0.24 -13.64
C GLU A 28 -8.25 -1.57 -14.27
N SER A 29 -8.19 -1.63 -15.59
CA SER A 29 -7.82 -2.85 -16.32
C SER A 29 -6.32 -2.93 -16.62
N SER A 30 -5.63 -1.79 -16.60
CA SER A 30 -4.21 -1.71 -16.90
C SER A 30 -3.37 -2.12 -15.69
N LYS A 31 -2.76 -3.31 -15.78
CA LYS A 31 -1.79 -3.79 -14.79
C LYS A 31 -0.68 -2.78 -14.50
N LYS A 32 -0.23 -2.04 -15.53
CA LYS A 32 0.82 -1.01 -15.36
C LYS A 32 0.31 0.17 -14.54
N SER A 33 -0.95 0.55 -14.71
CA SER A 33 -1.59 1.62 -13.95
C SER A 33 -1.75 1.21 -12.48
N VAL A 34 -2.35 0.04 -12.22
CA VAL A 34 -2.51 -0.53 -10.87
C VAL A 34 -1.18 -0.61 -10.14
N LEU A 35 -0.16 -1.23 -10.75
CA LEU A 35 1.14 -1.38 -10.10
C LEU A 35 1.82 -0.04 -9.81
N ARG A 36 1.62 0.98 -10.65
CA ARG A 36 2.15 2.32 -10.41
C ARG A 36 1.49 2.96 -9.20
N VAL A 37 0.16 2.89 -9.09
CA VAL A 37 -0.59 3.49 -7.97
C VAL A 37 -0.20 2.81 -6.66
N VAL A 38 -0.18 1.48 -6.62
CA VAL A 38 0.23 0.72 -5.43
C VAL A 38 1.65 1.11 -4.98
N SER A 39 2.63 1.17 -5.89
CA SER A 39 4.00 1.57 -5.51
C SER A 39 4.10 3.03 -5.03
N GLN A 40 3.25 3.93 -5.54
CA GLN A 40 3.19 5.30 -5.04
C GLN A 40 2.59 5.34 -3.62
N SER A 41 1.55 4.55 -3.36
CA SER A 41 0.95 4.42 -2.03
C SER A 41 1.97 3.90 -1.01
N ASP A 42 2.71 2.85 -1.35
CA ASP A 42 3.78 2.29 -0.49
C ASP A 42 4.80 3.39 -0.10
N THR A 43 5.20 4.23 -1.06
CA THR A 43 6.18 5.31 -0.83
C THR A 43 5.64 6.39 0.10
N ILE A 44 4.36 6.73 -0.02
CA ILE A 44 3.70 7.75 0.81
C ILE A 44 3.57 7.23 2.24
N GLU A 45 3.12 5.99 2.40
CA GLU A 45 2.97 5.36 3.72
C GLU A 45 4.30 5.30 4.47
N GLU A 46 5.39 4.92 3.79
CA GLU A 46 6.74 4.92 4.36
C GLU A 46 7.17 6.33 4.82
N ALA A 47 6.89 7.35 4.01
CA ALA A 47 7.18 8.74 4.36
C ALA A 47 6.40 9.18 5.60
N GLU A 48 5.10 8.93 5.66
CA GLU A 48 4.23 9.29 6.80
C GLU A 48 4.66 8.59 8.10
N GLN A 49 5.01 7.29 8.03
CA GLN A 49 5.53 6.55 9.17
C GLN A 49 6.85 7.12 9.70
N SER A 50 7.72 7.58 8.80
CA SER A 50 8.99 8.20 9.17
C SER A 50 8.78 9.54 9.88
N GLU A 51 7.83 10.36 9.41
CA GLU A 51 7.48 11.66 10.01
C GLU A 51 6.83 11.52 11.39
N ASP A 52 5.89 10.59 11.58
CA ASP A 52 5.27 10.33 12.89
C ASP A 52 6.32 9.82 13.90
N SER A 53 7.25 8.97 13.45
CA SER A 53 8.36 8.49 14.29
C SER A 53 9.24 9.63 14.78
N LEU A 54 9.58 10.59 13.90
CA LEU A 54 10.35 11.79 14.24
C LEU A 54 9.58 12.71 15.21
N ALA A 55 8.29 12.93 14.97
CA ALA A 55 7.43 13.75 15.82
C ALA A 55 7.36 13.21 17.26
N ARG A 56 7.22 11.88 17.42
CA ARG A 56 7.18 11.23 18.74
C ARG A 56 8.51 11.34 19.49
N ILE A 57 9.64 11.23 18.80
CA ILE A 57 10.96 11.42 19.43
C ILE A 57 11.13 12.87 19.89
N GLY A 58 10.70 13.85 19.09
CA GLY A 58 10.74 15.26 19.45
C GLY A 58 9.93 15.59 20.71
N SER A 59 8.76 14.96 20.88
CA SER A 59 7.86 15.19 22.02
C SER A 59 8.36 14.65 23.37
N ARG A 60 9.34 13.74 23.39
CA ARG A 60 9.89 13.13 24.62
C ARG A 60 11.07 13.90 25.22
N SER A 61 11.58 14.91 24.53
CA SER A 61 12.75 15.71 24.95
C SER A 61 12.37 17.06 25.59
N GLY A 62 11.09 17.28 25.89
CA GLY A 62 10.57 18.47 26.58
C GLY A 62 10.15 18.19 28.01
#